data_AF-A0A1G9TZR1-F1
#
_entry.id   AF-A0A1G9TZR1-F1
#
_cell.length_a   1.000
_cell.length_b   1.000
_cell.length_c   1.000
_cell.angle_alpha   90.00
_cell.angle_beta   90.00
_cell.angle_gamma   90.00
#
_symmetry.space_group_name_H-M   'P 1'
#
loop_
_entity.id
_entity.type
_entity.pdbx_description
1 polymer ?
#
loop_
_entity_poly.entity_id
_entity_poly.type
_entity_poly.pdbx_seq_one_letter_code
_entity_poly.pdbx_strand_id
1 'polypeptide(L)'
;MNKKIWPYVIVLPAGLALALAGIFVITDESLKGISGICIGVGAGAFGMAIAQIVTAVMMRKNPEYFRRQSIEERDERNIQIRVKAKAKGFDAMGIIFGVAMLCLVLTNANICTVLLIVGAYLLVYVVQIYYIAKYSKEF
;
A
#
# COMPACT_ATOMS: atom_id res chain seq x y z
N MET A 1 14.93 -7.49 -16.60
CA MET A 1 15.36 -6.53 -15.54
C MET A 1 15.68 -7.32 -14.27
N ASN A 2 16.96 -7.43 -13.91
CA ASN A 2 17.38 -8.15 -12.71
C ASN A 2 17.26 -7.21 -11.49
N LYS A 3 16.05 -7.07 -10.92
CA LYS A 3 15.88 -6.28 -9.68
C LYS A 3 16.75 -6.92 -8.59
N LYS A 4 17.72 -6.17 -8.06
CA LYS A 4 18.56 -6.63 -6.94
C LYS A 4 17.65 -6.88 -5.74
N ILE A 5 17.60 -8.13 -5.27
CA ILE A 5 16.79 -8.56 -4.11
C ILE A 5 17.36 -8.05 -2.79
N TRP A 6 18.68 -7.83 -2.75
CA TRP A 6 19.43 -7.48 -1.54
C TRP A 6 18.88 -6.31 -0.71
N PRO A 7 18.44 -5.16 -1.28
CA PRO A 7 17.83 -4.10 -0.48
C PRO A 7 16.58 -4.57 0.28
N TYR A 8 15.74 -5.42 -0.32
CA TYR A 8 14.53 -5.92 0.34
C TYR A 8 14.84 -6.92 1.45
N VAL A 9 15.96 -7.66 1.34
CA VAL A 9 16.45 -8.56 2.38
C VAL A 9 16.94 -7.79 3.61
N ILE A 10 17.36 -6.54 3.44
CA ILE A 10 17.75 -5.65 4.55
C ILE A 10 16.52 -4.94 5.13
N VAL A 11 15.61 -4.47 4.27
CA VAL A 11 14.38 -3.76 4.70
C VAL A 11 13.43 -4.67 5.46
N LEU A 12 13.38 -5.98 5.14
CA LEU A 12 12.51 -6.93 5.83
C LEU A 12 12.82 -7.05 7.35
N PRO A 13 14.04 -7.42 7.78
CA PRO A 13 14.37 -7.50 9.21
C PRO A 13 14.36 -6.12 9.87
N ALA A 14 14.74 -5.05 9.15
CA ALA A 14 14.67 -3.69 9.69
C ALA A 14 13.22 -3.24 9.96
N GLY A 15 12.29 -3.52 9.05
CA GLY A 15 10.86 -3.23 9.22
C GLY A 15 10.24 -4.04 10.35
N LEU A 16 10.62 -5.32 10.47
CA LEU A 16 10.18 -6.18 11.57
C LEU A 16 10.73 -5.68 12.92
N ALA A 17 12.02 -5.34 13.00
CA ALA A 17 12.63 -4.79 14.21
C ALA A 17 12.00 -3.47 14.63
N LEU A 18 11.68 -2.58 13.67
CA LEU A 18 11.01 -1.31 13.94
C LEU A 18 9.59 -1.53 14.51
N ALA A 19 8.84 -2.48 13.93
CA ALA A 19 7.52 -2.82 14.42
C ALA A 19 7.55 -3.43 15.83
N LEU A 20 8.49 -4.35 16.08
CA LEU A 20 8.67 -4.99 17.39
C LEU A 20 9.16 -3.99 18.44
N ALA A 21 10.04 -3.05 18.08
CA ALA A 21 10.48 -1.98 18.98
C ALA A 21 9.32 -1.06 19.36
N GLY A 22 8.43 -0.73 18.41
CA GLY A 22 7.21 0.00 18.69
C GLY A 22 6.27 -0.73 19.67
N ILE A 23 6.15 -2.06 19.57
CA ILE A 23 5.26 -2.87 20.43
C ILE A 23 5.86 -3.11 21.83
N PHE A 24 7.14 -3.50 21.91
CA PHE A 24 7.73 -4.07 23.13
C PHE A 24 8.70 -3.13 23.85
N VAL A 25 9.28 -2.14 23.17
CA VAL A 25 10.31 -1.25 23.75
C VAL A 25 9.71 0.11 24.12
N ILE A 26 8.82 0.64 23.28
CA ILE A 26 8.16 1.93 23.51
C ILE A 26 6.78 1.68 24.13
N THR A 27 6.77 1.32 25.42
CA THR A 27 5.54 1.07 26.19
C THR A 27 5.09 2.26 27.03
N ASP A 28 5.91 3.31 27.11
CA ASP A 28 5.59 4.54 27.85
C ASP A 28 4.35 5.24 27.30
N GLU A 29 3.46 5.64 28.22
CA GLU A 29 2.17 6.25 27.89
C GLU A 29 2.32 7.61 27.20
N SER A 30 3.41 8.34 27.50
CA SER A 30 3.80 9.59 26.85
C SER A 30 4.30 9.41 25.41
N LEU A 31 4.80 8.22 25.04
CA LEU A 31 5.38 7.92 23.74
C LEU A 31 4.48 7.04 22.86
N LYS A 32 3.24 6.80 23.30
CA LYS A 32 2.27 5.93 22.61
C LYS A 32 1.99 6.33 21.16
N GLY A 33 2.03 7.63 20.85
CA GLY A 33 1.93 8.13 19.47
C GLY A 33 3.12 7.75 18.59
N ILE A 34 4.34 7.80 19.15
CA ILE A 34 5.58 7.43 18.45
C ILE A 34 5.64 5.91 18.26
N SER A 35 5.25 5.15 19.29
CA SER A 35 5.06 3.69 19.21
C SER A 35 4.13 3.32 18.05
N GLY A 36 2.96 3.95 17.96
CA GLY A 36 2.00 3.70 16.87
C GLY A 36 2.56 3.97 15.47
N ILE A 37 3.31 5.06 15.30
CA ILE A 37 3.98 5.38 14.02
C ILE A 37 5.06 4.33 13.70
N CYS A 38 5.89 3.94 14.66
CA CYS A 38 6.91 2.91 14.48
C CYS A 38 6.30 1.56 14.08
N ILE A 39 5.17 1.18 14.68
CA ILE A 39 4.42 -0.03 14.33
C ILE A 39 3.89 0.07 12.90
N GLY A 40 3.21 1.17 12.56
CA GLY A 40 2.62 1.36 11.23
C GLY A 40 3.67 1.36 10.12
N VAL A 41 4.74 2.13 10.30
CA VAL A 41 5.85 2.21 9.33
C VAL A 41 6.60 0.88 9.25
N GLY A 42 6.88 0.24 10.39
CA GLY A 42 7.59 -1.04 10.45
C GLY A 42 6.82 -2.16 9.77
N ALA A 43 5.53 -2.31 10.09
CA ALA A 43 4.66 -3.30 9.47
C ALA A 43 4.47 -3.05 7.96
N GLY A 44 4.34 -1.77 7.55
CA GLY A 44 4.25 -1.39 6.14
C GLY A 44 5.51 -1.73 5.36
N ALA A 45 6.69 -1.37 5.90
CA ALA A 45 7.97 -1.69 5.29
C ALA A 45 8.20 -3.21 5.19
N PHE A 46 7.84 -3.95 6.24
CA PHE A 46 7.90 -5.41 6.29
C PHE A 46 7.03 -6.06 5.22
N GLY A 47 5.76 -5.67 5.12
CA GLY A 47 4.83 -6.19 4.12
C GLY A 47 5.29 -5.90 2.69
N MET A 48 5.77 -4.68 2.43
CA MET A 48 6.35 -4.32 1.13
C MET A 48 7.58 -5.17 0.79
N ALA A 49 8.48 -5.40 1.74
CA ALA A 49 9.68 -6.19 1.53
C ALA A 49 9.34 -7.66 1.19
N ILE A 50 8.37 -8.26 1.89
CA ILE A 50 7.87 -9.62 1.57
C ILE A 50 7.30 -9.65 0.15
N ALA A 51 6.41 -8.72 -0.21
CA ALA A 51 5.79 -8.70 -1.53
C ALA A 51 6.84 -8.62 -2.65
N GLN A 52 7.88 -7.83 -2.47
CA GLN A 52 8.97 -7.69 -3.45
C GLN A 52 9.86 -8.95 -3.52
N ILE A 53 10.16 -9.58 -2.37
CA ILE A 53 10.93 -10.83 -2.33
C ILE A 53 10.15 -11.95 -3.00
N VAL A 54 8.86 -12.14 -2.68
CA VAL A 54 8.00 -13.15 -3.30
C VAL A 54 7.95 -12.94 -4.82
N THR A 55 7.73 -11.69 -5.25
CA THR A 55 7.72 -11.33 -6.68
C THR A 55 9.05 -11.69 -7.35
N ALA A 56 10.18 -11.35 -6.72
CA ALA A 56 11.50 -11.60 -7.27
C ALA A 56 11.88 -13.09 -7.29
N VAL A 57 11.44 -13.87 -6.30
CA VAL A 57 11.58 -15.34 -6.28
C VAL A 57 10.74 -15.96 -7.38
N MET A 58 9.49 -15.51 -7.56
CA MET A 58 8.62 -15.98 -8.64
C MET A 58 9.20 -15.66 -10.03
N MET A 59 9.82 -14.48 -10.19
CA MET A 59 10.57 -14.11 -11.39
C MET A 59 11.73 -15.05 -11.69
N ARG A 60 12.51 -15.42 -10.67
CA ARG A 60 13.66 -16.32 -10.83
C ARG A 60 13.24 -17.76 -11.10
N LYS A 61 12.14 -18.22 -10.49
CA LYS A 61 11.65 -19.59 -10.62
C LYS A 61 11.02 -19.85 -11.98
N ASN A 62 10.27 -18.86 -12.51
CA ASN A 62 9.61 -18.96 -13.82
C ASN A 62 9.94 -17.74 -14.72
N PRO A 63 11.16 -17.66 -15.27
CA PRO A 63 11.56 -16.54 -16.14
C PRO A 63 10.77 -16.50 -17.45
N GLU A 64 10.39 -17.66 -18.00
CA GLU A 64 9.51 -17.80 -19.16
C GLU A 64 8.13 -17.17 -18.92
N TYR A 65 7.53 -17.40 -17.75
CA TYR A 65 6.24 -16.82 -17.36
C TYR A 65 6.31 -15.29 -17.29
N PHE A 66 7.39 -14.73 -16.73
CA PHE A 66 7.57 -13.29 -16.69
C PHE A 66 7.86 -12.67 -18.05
N ARG A 67 8.57 -13.38 -18.93
CA ARG A 67 8.82 -12.92 -20.30
C ARG A 67 7.52 -12.89 -21.10
N ARG A 68 6.69 -13.92 -20.97
CA ARG A 68 5.33 -13.95 -21.55
C ARG A 68 4.44 -12.87 -20.95
N GLN A 69 4.42 -12.71 -19.62
CA GLN A 69 3.71 -11.62 -18.95
C GLN A 69 4.14 -10.25 -19.49
N SER A 70 5.43 -9.99 -19.72
CA SER A 70 5.88 -8.67 -20.21
C SER A 70 5.43 -8.37 -21.65
N ILE A 71 5.20 -9.41 -22.45
CA ILE A 71 4.66 -9.31 -23.81
C ILE A 71 3.14 -9.15 -23.74
N GLU A 72 2.47 -9.99 -22.96
CA GLU A 72 1.04 -9.93 -22.66
C GLU A 72 0.64 -8.65 -21.93
N GLU A 73 1.54 -8.02 -21.17
CA GLU A 73 1.31 -6.73 -20.50
C GLU A 73 1.14 -5.61 -21.51
N ARG A 74 1.69 -5.75 -22.72
CA ARG A 74 1.59 -4.75 -23.79
C ARG A 74 0.42 -5.01 -24.74
N ASP A 75 -0.31 -6.12 -24.55
CA ASP A 75 -1.53 -6.40 -25.29
C ASP A 75 -2.65 -5.47 -24.81
N GLU A 76 -3.34 -4.82 -25.75
CA GLU A 76 -4.46 -3.91 -25.50
C GLU A 76 -5.54 -4.57 -24.63
N ARG A 77 -5.84 -5.85 -24.86
CA ARG A 77 -6.86 -6.57 -24.07
C ARG A 77 -6.48 -6.64 -22.60
N ASN A 78 -5.23 -6.98 -22.31
CA ASN A 78 -4.75 -7.09 -20.93
C ASN A 78 -4.59 -5.73 -20.26
N ILE A 79 -4.25 -4.68 -21.02
CA ILE A 79 -4.29 -3.30 -20.54
C ILE A 79 -5.70 -2.94 -20.10
N GLN A 80 -6.71 -3.21 -20.94
CA GLN A 80 -8.12 -2.94 -20.60
C GLN A 80 -8.58 -3.71 -19.35
N ILE A 81 -8.24 -5.00 -19.23
CA ILE A 81 -8.54 -5.80 -18.03
C ILE A 81 -7.94 -5.16 -16.78
N ARG A 82 -6.66 -4.77 -16.81
CA ARG A 82 -6.00 -4.15 -15.66
C ARG A 82 -6.56 -2.78 -15.31
N VAL A 83 -6.88 -1.96 -16.31
CA VAL A 83 -7.53 -0.66 -16.09
C VAL A 83 -8.89 -0.86 -15.43
N LYS A 84 -9.70 -1.80 -15.94
CA LYS A 84 -11.01 -2.14 -15.36
C LYS A 84 -10.90 -2.71 -13.94
N ALA A 85 -9.91 -3.56 -13.69
CA ALA A 85 -9.64 -4.10 -12.36
C ALA A 85 -9.21 -3.00 -11.38
N LYS A 86 -8.34 -2.07 -11.80
CA LYS A 86 -7.96 -0.90 -10.97
C LYS A 86 -9.15 0.00 -10.67
N ALA A 87 -10.01 0.27 -11.66
CA ALA A 87 -11.22 1.07 -11.46
C ALA A 87 -12.17 0.40 -10.45
N LYS A 88 -12.42 -0.91 -10.59
CA LYS A 88 -13.23 -1.65 -9.62
C LYS A 88 -12.60 -1.75 -8.23
N GLY A 89 -11.27 -1.83 -8.16
CA GLY A 89 -10.54 -1.73 -6.90
C GLY A 89 -10.71 -0.38 -6.22
N PHE A 90 -10.71 0.71 -7.00
CA PHE A 90 -10.98 2.06 -6.51
C PHE A 90 -12.41 2.22 -5.99
N ASP A 91 -13.42 1.74 -6.74
CA ASP A 91 -14.82 1.71 -6.28
C ASP A 91 -14.95 0.99 -4.92
N ALA A 92 -14.31 -0.19 -4.79
CA ALA A 92 -14.32 -0.96 -3.56
C ALA A 92 -13.56 -0.26 -2.41
N MET A 93 -12.43 0.40 -2.71
CA MET A 93 -11.67 1.19 -1.73
C MET A 93 -12.56 2.26 -1.09
N GLY A 94 -13.43 2.90 -1.86
CA GLY A 94 -14.44 3.84 -1.36
C GLY A 94 -15.27 3.27 -0.20
N ILE A 95 -15.87 2.11 -0.43
CA ILE A 95 -16.73 1.41 0.55
C ILE A 95 -15.91 0.94 1.75
N ILE A 96 -14.75 0.32 1.50
CA ILE A 96 -13.89 -0.23 2.57
C ILE A 96 -13.39 0.87 3.50
N PHE A 97 -12.95 2.02 2.97
CA PHE A 97 -12.57 3.17 3.78
C PHE A 97 -13.76 3.75 4.55
N GLY A 98 -14.95 3.79 3.94
CA GLY A 98 -16.18 4.18 4.63
C GLY A 98 -16.48 3.32 5.85
N VAL A 99 -16.42 1.99 5.70
CA VAL A 99 -16.60 1.04 6.81
C VAL A 99 -15.49 1.20 7.86
N ALA A 100 -14.23 1.36 7.45
CA ALA A 100 -13.12 1.55 8.36
C ALA A 100 -13.28 2.83 9.21
N MET A 101 -13.73 3.93 8.59
CA MET A 101 -14.03 5.18 9.30
C MET A 101 -15.16 5.01 10.31
N LEU A 102 -16.24 4.30 9.95
CA LEU A 102 -17.33 3.98 10.87
C LEU A 102 -16.83 3.16 12.06
N CYS A 103 -16.00 2.14 11.83
CA CYS A 103 -15.41 1.34 12.90
C CYS A 103 -14.56 2.20 13.85
N LEU A 104 -13.80 3.16 13.35
CA LEU A 104 -13.01 4.07 14.20
C LEU A 104 -13.88 4.97 15.08
N VAL A 105 -15.00 5.46 14.54
CA VAL A 105 -15.95 6.25 15.34
C VAL A 105 -16.61 5.37 16.41
N LEU A 106 -17.01 4.15 16.04
CA LEU A 106 -17.64 3.19 16.97
C LEU A 106 -16.71 2.74 18.09
N THR A 107 -15.41 2.66 17.85
CA THR A 107 -14.41 2.33 18.87
C THR A 107 -14.00 3.53 19.73
N ASN A 108 -14.67 4.67 19.60
CA ASN A 108 -14.33 5.94 20.27
C ASN A 108 -12.85 6.33 20.04
N ALA A 109 -12.35 6.12 18.82
CA ALA A 109 -11.01 6.55 18.45
C ALA A 109 -10.87 8.08 18.58
N ASN A 110 -9.65 8.55 18.85
CA ASN A 110 -9.36 9.98 18.96
C ASN A 110 -9.78 10.71 17.68
N ILE A 111 -10.42 11.88 17.83
CA ILE A 111 -10.91 12.70 16.70
C ILE A 111 -9.80 13.06 15.71
N CYS A 112 -8.56 13.25 16.18
CA CYS A 112 -7.40 13.49 15.32
C CYS A 112 -7.13 12.29 14.39
N THR A 113 -7.29 11.06 14.89
CA THR A 113 -7.11 9.83 14.10
C THR A 113 -8.20 9.70 13.04
N VAL A 114 -9.46 9.98 13.41
CA VAL A 114 -10.59 9.98 12.47
C VAL A 114 -10.39 11.05 11.39
N LEU A 115 -9.97 12.26 11.76
CA LEU A 115 -9.73 13.34 10.81
C LEU A 115 -8.58 13.02 9.84
N LEU A 116 -7.53 12.34 10.32
CA LEU A 116 -6.39 11.94 9.50
C LEU A 116 -6.81 10.94 8.42
N ILE A 117 -7.58 9.90 8.77
CA ILE A 117 -8.05 8.93 7.78
C ILE A 117 -9.04 9.54 6.79
N VAL A 118 -9.92 10.45 7.24
CA VAL A 118 -10.83 11.20 6.36
C VAL A 118 -10.03 12.08 5.40
N GLY A 119 -9.00 12.78 5.90
CA GLY A 119 -8.13 13.61 5.08
C GLY A 119 -7.36 12.79 4.02
N ALA A 120 -6.79 11.65 4.41
CA ALA A 120 -6.13 10.73 3.48
C ALA A 120 -7.10 10.19 2.42
N TYR A 121 -8.32 9.85 2.81
CA TYR A 121 -9.38 9.43 1.91
C TYR A 121 -9.72 10.52 0.88
N LEU A 122 -9.95 11.77 1.33
CA LEU A 122 -10.23 12.88 0.43
C LEU A 122 -9.08 13.19 -0.52
N LEU A 123 -7.83 13.13 -0.05
CA LEU A 123 -6.64 13.33 -0.89
C LEU A 123 -6.60 12.35 -2.07
N VAL A 124 -7.00 11.10 -1.86
CA VAL A 124 -7.08 10.10 -2.94
C VAL A 124 -8.07 10.53 -4.03
N TYR A 125 -9.24 11.06 -3.64
CA TYR A 125 -10.22 11.60 -4.60
C TYR A 125 -9.75 12.89 -5.27
N VAL A 126 -9.05 13.77 -4.55
CA VAL A 126 -8.44 14.98 -5.14
C VAL A 126 -7.44 14.59 -6.23
N VAL A 127 -6.58 13.59 -5.96
CA VAL A 127 -5.64 13.06 -6.95
C VAL A 127 -6.39 12.46 -8.15
N GLN A 128 -7.46 11.70 -7.92
CA GLN A 128 -8.30 11.17 -8.99
C GLN A 128 -8.88 12.29 -9.86
N ILE A 129 -9.51 13.29 -9.26
CA ILE A 129 -10.10 14.45 -9.96
C ILE A 129 -9.02 15.20 -10.75
N TYR A 130 -7.85 15.42 -10.15
CA TYR A 130 -6.72 16.05 -10.83
C TYR A 130 -6.32 15.28 -12.10
N TYR A 131 -6.16 13.95 -12.01
CA TYR A 131 -5.80 13.15 -13.17
C TYR A 131 -6.91 13.08 -14.22
N ILE A 132 -8.18 13.04 -13.81
CA ILE A 132 -9.32 13.14 -14.75
C ILE A 132 -9.24 14.47 -15.51
N ALA A 133 -9.07 15.59 -14.80
CA ALA A 133 -8.99 16.92 -15.41
C ALA A 133 -7.73 17.13 -16.26
N LYS A 134 -6.63 16.44 -15.92
CA LYS A 134 -5.40 16.44 -16.71
C LYS A 134 -5.60 15.67 -18.02
N TYR A 135 -6.06 14.43 -17.94
CA TYR A 135 -6.24 13.59 -19.12
C TYR A 135 -7.36 14.09 -20.02
N SER A 136 -8.43 14.69 -19.48
CA SER A 136 -9.49 15.30 -20.31
C SER A 136 -9.02 16.48 -21.17
N LYS A 137 -7.82 17.01 -20.94
CA LYS A 137 -7.20 18.07 -21.76
C LYS A 137 -6.14 17.54 -22.72
N GLU A 138 -5.65 16.32 -22.48
CA GLU A 138 -4.62 15.67 -23.31
C GLU A 138 -5.24 14.81 -24.43
N PHE A 139 -6.51 14.43 -24.29
CA PHE A 139 -7.36 13.78 -25.31
C PHE A 139 -8.39 14.76 -25.87
#